data_AF-A0A6J6GCC9-F1
#
_entry.id   AF-A0A6J6GCC9-F1
#
_cell.length_a   1.000
_cell.length_b   1.000
_cell.length_c   1.000
_cell.angle_alpha   90.00
_cell.angle_beta   90.00
_cell.angle_gamma   90.00
#
_symmetry.space_group_name_H-M   'P 1'
#
loop_
_entity.id
_entity.type
_entity.pdbx_description
1 polymer ?
#
loop_
_entity_poly.entity_id
_entity_poly.type
_entity_poly.pdbx_seq_one_letter_code
_entity_poly.pdbx_strand_id
1 'polypeptide(L)'
;MLPTYSSGDWLLARWGSFSLKSQRGHLRGIFSGGISVDDVVAIELANQPGILYVKRVSKIDREKQELYLLSDNPKGTDSRQWGWLAVDTVKAKVLLRVRSSKEK
;
A
#
# COMPACT_ATOMS: atom_id res chain seq x y z
N MET A 1 4.15 -2.67 -10.49
CA MET A 1 4.45 -1.32 -9.97
C MET A 1 5.66 -0.68 -10.67
N LEU A 2 6.02 -1.08 -11.90
CA LEU A 2 7.03 -0.36 -12.69
C LEU A 2 6.56 1.08 -12.96
N PRO A 3 7.44 2.09 -12.92
CA PRO A 3 8.89 1.98 -12.76
C PRO A 3 9.36 1.95 -11.29
N THR A 4 8.47 2.17 -10.32
CA THR A 4 8.82 2.27 -8.89
C THR A 4 9.40 0.97 -8.34
N TYR A 5 8.73 -0.16 -8.60
CA TYR A 5 9.19 -1.48 -8.21
C TYR A 5 9.20 -2.44 -9.40
N SER A 6 10.30 -3.18 -9.48
CA SER A 6 10.55 -4.21 -10.48
C SER A 6 10.34 -5.60 -9.89
N SER A 7 10.14 -6.60 -10.76
CA SER A 7 10.17 -7.99 -10.33
C SER A 7 11.54 -8.33 -9.73
N GLY A 8 11.56 -9.01 -8.59
CA GLY A 8 12.78 -9.33 -7.84
C GLY A 8 13.25 -8.26 -6.85
N ASP A 9 12.59 -7.09 -6.80
CA ASP A 9 12.87 -6.10 -5.75
C ASP A 9 12.52 -6.66 -4.37
N TRP A 10 13.41 -6.43 -3.40
CA TRP A 10 13.13 -6.72 -1.99
C TRP A 10 12.46 -5.51 -1.35
N LEU A 11 11.31 -5.73 -0.71
CA LEU A 11 10.55 -4.68 -0.02
C LEU A 11 10.52 -4.97 1.47
N LEU A 12 10.94 -4.02 2.28
CA LEU A 12 10.71 -4.05 3.72
C LEU A 12 9.32 -3.45 3.97
N ALA A 13 8.43 -4.24 4.56
CA ALA A 13 7.07 -3.82 4.88
C ALA A 13 6.77 -4.06 6.36
N ARG A 14 6.01 -3.15 6.95
CA ARG A 14 5.49 -3.28 8.31
C ARG A 14 4.11 -3.88 8.26
N TRP A 15 3.93 -5.02 8.92
CA TRP A 15 2.63 -5.67 9.12
C TRP A 15 1.86 -5.01 10.27
N GLY A 16 0.53 -5.05 10.21
CA GLY A 16 -0.32 -4.59 11.31
C GLY A 16 -1.76 -4.31 10.90
N SER A 17 -2.54 -3.79 11.84
CA SER A 17 -3.87 -3.25 11.58
C SER A 17 -3.77 -1.76 11.31
N PHE A 18 -4.31 -1.32 10.19
CA PHE A 18 -4.24 0.07 9.75
C PHE A 18 -5.58 0.77 9.95
N SER A 19 -5.55 2.08 10.15
CA SER A 19 -6.75 2.90 10.24
C SER A 19 -6.56 4.25 9.56
N LEU A 20 -7.66 4.86 9.13
CA LEU A 20 -7.65 6.21 8.54
C LEU A 20 -8.03 7.28 9.57
N LYS A 21 -7.96 6.95 10.87
CA LYS A 21 -8.29 7.89 11.95
C LYS A 21 -7.37 9.11 11.91
N SER A 22 -7.97 10.29 12.09
CA SER A 22 -7.33 11.59 11.98
C SER A 22 -6.06 11.68 12.84
N GLN A 23 -4.92 11.92 12.20
CA GLN A 23 -3.65 12.14 12.86
C GLN A 23 -3.61 13.55 13.45
N ARG A 24 -3.85 13.69 14.76
CA ARG A 24 -3.33 14.85 15.51
C ARG A 24 -1.81 14.71 15.60
N GLY A 25 -1.09 15.41 14.73
CA GLY A 25 0.37 15.63 14.83
C GLY A 25 1.20 15.04 13.68
N HIS A 26 2.00 15.89 13.02
CA HIS A 26 2.84 15.60 11.85
C HIS A 26 3.97 14.58 12.10
N LEU A 27 4.39 14.35 13.34
CA LEU A 27 5.57 13.54 13.68
C LEU A 27 5.28 12.05 13.94
N ARG A 28 4.02 11.62 13.89
CA ARG A 28 3.63 10.22 14.10
C ARG A 28 3.55 9.39 12.81
N GLY A 29 3.65 9.97 11.63
CA GLY A 29 3.38 9.30 10.33
C GLY A 29 4.25 8.08 9.98
N ILE A 30 5.47 8.01 10.52
CA ILE A 30 6.42 6.92 10.22
C ILE A 30 6.24 5.74 11.19
N PHE A 31 5.81 6.00 12.43
CA PHE A 31 5.67 4.98 13.48
C PHE A 31 4.22 4.65 13.87
N SER A 32 3.24 5.41 13.40
CA SER A 32 1.82 5.08 13.59
C SER A 32 1.29 4.23 12.42
N GLY A 33 0.32 3.36 12.69
CA GLY A 33 -0.39 2.56 11.67
C GLY A 33 -1.35 3.39 10.80
N GLY A 34 -1.05 4.68 10.59
CA GLY A 34 -1.82 5.57 9.73
C GLY A 34 -1.45 5.37 8.26
N ILE A 35 -2.45 5.44 7.39
CA ILE A 35 -2.28 5.42 5.94
C ILE A 35 -2.53 6.82 5.38
N SER A 36 -1.63 7.26 4.51
CA SER A 36 -1.67 8.54 3.81
C SER A 36 -1.67 8.33 2.30
N VAL A 37 -2.05 9.37 1.56
CA VAL A 37 -1.87 9.40 0.10
C VAL A 37 -0.38 9.22 -0.22
N ASP A 38 -0.08 8.57 -1.34
CA ASP A 38 1.24 8.17 -1.83
C ASP A 38 1.93 7.03 -1.09
N ASP A 39 1.40 6.58 0.05
CA ASP A 39 1.88 5.36 0.70
C ASP A 39 1.74 4.16 -0.23
N VAL A 40 2.71 3.24 -0.16
CA VAL A 40 2.62 1.95 -0.84
C VAL A 40 2.22 0.90 0.18
N VAL A 41 1.20 0.13 -0.15
CA VAL A 41 0.62 -0.89 0.73
C VAL A 41 0.57 -2.24 0.04
N ALA A 42 0.70 -3.30 0.84
CA ALA A 42 0.37 -4.66 0.46
C ALA A 42 -1.05 -4.96 0.94
N ILE A 43 -1.91 -5.36 0.01
CA ILE A 43 -3.30 -5.71 0.27
C ILE A 43 -3.59 -7.16 -0.08
N GLU A 44 -4.63 -7.70 0.51
CA GLU A 44 -5.21 -8.98 0.16
C GLU A 44 -6.69 -8.78 -0.16
N LEU A 45 -7.14 -9.28 -1.31
CA LEU A 45 -8.54 -9.17 -1.71
C LEU A 45 -9.33 -10.35 -1.14
N ALA A 46 -10.54 -10.09 -0.64
CA ALA A 46 -11.38 -11.12 -0.04
C ALA A 46 -11.69 -12.30 -0.99
N ASN A 47 -11.74 -12.05 -2.31
CA ASN A 47 -11.98 -13.08 -3.32
C ASN A 47 -10.73 -13.86 -3.74
N GLN A 48 -9.53 -13.47 -3.27
CA GLN A 48 -8.25 -14.07 -3.60
C GLN A 48 -7.35 -14.16 -2.35
N PRO A 49 -7.75 -14.99 -1.36
CA PRO A 49 -6.98 -15.12 -0.13
C PRO A 49 -5.58 -15.72 -0.41
N GLY A 50 -4.59 -15.28 0.35
CA GLY A 50 -3.18 -15.66 0.21
C GLY A 50 -2.40 -14.90 -0.86
N ILE A 51 -3.04 -14.06 -1.69
CA ILE A 51 -2.36 -13.26 -2.72
C ILE A 51 -2.20 -11.82 -2.24
N LEU A 52 -0.95 -11.36 -2.13
CA LEU A 52 -0.63 -9.98 -1.79
C LEU A 52 -0.40 -9.13 -3.04
N TYR A 53 -1.17 -8.04 -3.15
CA TYR A 53 -0.96 -7.03 -4.18
C TYR A 53 -0.30 -5.80 -3.58
N VAL A 54 0.80 -5.35 -4.20
CA VAL A 54 1.45 -4.08 -3.85
C VAL A 54 0.89 -2.96 -4.72
N LYS A 55 0.32 -1.92 -4.10
CA LYS A 55 -0.30 -0.76 -4.76
C LYS A 55 0.00 0.55 -4.03
N ARG A 56 -0.16 1.66 -4.73
CA ARG A 56 -0.03 3.00 -4.16
C ARG A 56 -1.40 3.57 -3.81
N VAL A 57 -1.51 4.18 -2.64
CA VAL A 57 -2.70 4.90 -2.21
C VAL A 57 -2.80 6.20 -3.01
N SER A 58 -3.83 6.31 -3.85
CA SER A 58 -4.09 7.51 -4.66
C SER A 58 -5.10 8.43 -3.99
N LYS A 59 -6.15 7.87 -3.37
CA LYS A 59 -7.17 8.64 -2.66
C LYS A 59 -7.59 7.91 -1.38
N ILE A 60 -8.10 8.69 -0.43
CA ILE A 60 -8.59 8.19 0.86
C ILE A 60 -9.97 8.79 1.10
N ASP A 61 -10.96 7.92 1.32
CA ASP A 61 -12.26 8.30 1.88
C ASP A 61 -12.25 7.97 3.38
N ARG A 62 -12.14 9.03 4.20
CA ARG A 62 -12.06 8.87 5.66
C ARG A 62 -13.42 8.60 6.29
N GLU A 63 -14.51 8.99 5.64
CA GLU A 63 -15.86 8.76 6.17
C GLU A 63 -16.22 7.29 6.04
N LYS A 64 -15.90 6.67 4.90
CA LYS A 64 -16.17 5.26 4.63
C LYS A 64 -15.06 4.31 5.08
N GLN A 65 -13.92 4.86 5.51
CA GLN A 65 -12.70 4.08 5.80
C GLN A 65 -12.23 3.25 4.58
N GLU A 66 -12.26 3.88 3.40
CA GLU A 66 -11.92 3.25 2.13
C GLU A 66 -10.72 3.93 1.45
N LEU A 67 -10.04 3.14 0.62
CA LEU A 67 -8.86 3.52 -0.13
C LEU A 67 -9.10 3.30 -1.62
N TYR A 68 -8.61 4.25 -2.42
CA TYR A 68 -8.50 4.09 -3.87
C TYR A 68 -7.03 3.86 -4.21
N LEU A 69 -6.72 2.66 -4.69
CA LEU A 69 -5.36 2.20 -4.92
C LEU A 69 -5.06 2.16 -6.41
N LEU A 70 -3.91 2.70 -6.82
CA LEU A 70 -3.46 2.67 -8.21
C LEU A 70 -2.15 1.91 -8.34
N SER A 71 -1.98 1.30 -9.52
CA SER A 71 -0.71 0.74 -9.95
C SER A 71 0.13 1.82 -10.63
N ASP A 72 1.38 1.98 -10.22
CA ASP A 72 2.33 2.85 -10.93
C ASP A 72 2.59 2.37 -12.38
N ASN A 73 2.38 1.08 -12.64
CA ASN A 73 2.37 0.54 -14.01
C ASN A 73 0.97 0.74 -14.61
N PRO A 74 0.82 1.50 -15.72
CA PRO A 74 -0.48 1.76 -16.34
C PRO A 74 -1.26 0.50 -16.72
N LYS A 75 -0.55 -0.58 -17.09
CA LYS A 75 -1.13 -1.88 -17.47
C LYS A 75 -1.51 -2.76 -16.28
N GLY A 76 -1.24 -2.33 -15.04
CA GLY A 76 -1.54 -3.11 -13.85
C GLY A 76 -3.00 -3.03 -13.42
N THR A 77 -3.50 -4.14 -12.86
CA THR A 77 -4.81 -4.24 -12.19
C THR A 77 -4.82 -3.44 -10.90
N ASP A 78 -5.85 -2.65 -10.63
CA ASP A 78 -5.98 -1.80 -9.44
C ASP A 78 -7.43 -1.33 -9.21
N SER A 79 -7.66 -0.30 -8.39
CA SER A 79 -9.00 0.23 -8.09
C SER A 79 -9.77 0.76 -9.30
N ARG A 80 -9.16 0.94 -10.47
CA ARG A 80 -9.90 1.18 -11.72
C ARG A 80 -10.81 0.00 -12.08
N GLN A 81 -10.46 -1.21 -11.65
CA GLN A 81 -11.24 -2.44 -11.84
C GLN A 81 -11.90 -2.90 -10.54
N TRP A 82 -11.25 -2.69 -9.39
CA TRP A 82 -11.75 -3.18 -8.10
C TRP A 82 -12.67 -2.20 -7.37
N GLY A 83 -12.67 -0.92 -7.77
CA GLY A 83 -13.34 0.14 -7.03
C GLY A 83 -12.59 0.52 -5.74
N TRP A 84 -13.34 1.14 -4.82
CA TRP A 84 -12.86 1.48 -3.49
C TRP A 84 -12.72 0.22 -2.63
N LEU A 85 -11.64 0.16 -1.83
CA LEU A 85 -11.34 -0.98 -0.97
C LEU A 85 -11.30 -0.53 0.48
N ALA A 86 -11.91 -1.29 1.38
CA ALA A 86 -11.85 -1.02 2.80
C ALA A 86 -10.41 -1.10 3.33
N VAL A 87 -10.11 -0.28 4.35
CA VAL A 87 -8.76 -0.19 4.94
C VAL A 87 -8.27 -1.52 5.53
N ASP A 88 -9.17 -2.42 5.91
CA ASP A 88 -8.88 -3.75 6.46
C ASP A 88 -8.28 -4.75 5.45
N THR A 89 -8.42 -4.45 4.15
CA THR A 89 -7.73 -5.17 3.07
C THR A 89 -6.21 -4.97 3.14
N VAL A 90 -5.74 -3.90 3.79
CA VAL A 90 -4.31 -3.61 3.96
C VAL A 90 -3.70 -4.50 5.03
N LYS A 91 -2.69 -5.29 4.63
CA LYS A 91 -1.95 -6.18 5.51
C LYS A 91 -0.62 -5.60 5.96
N ALA A 92 0.02 -4.80 5.09
CA ALA A 92 1.27 -4.16 5.41
C ALA A 92 1.47 -2.83 4.67
N LYS A 93 2.25 -1.93 5.26
CA LYS A 93 2.74 -0.71 4.61
C LYS A 93 4.21 -0.90 4.22
N VAL A 94 4.54 -0.65 2.96
CA VAL A 94 5.91 -0.71 2.45
C VAL A 94 6.66 0.51 2.98
N LEU A 95 7.79 0.26 3.65
CA LEU A 95 8.62 1.30 4.25
C LEU A 95 9.75 1.72 3.32
N LEU A 96 10.43 0.74 2.71
CA LEU A 96 11.57 0.98 1.82
C LEU A 96 11.79 -0.19 0.87
N ARG A 97 12.41 0.12 -0.28
CA ARG A 97 13.00 -0.87 -1.17
C ARG A 97 14.43 -1.15 -0.73
N VAL A 98 14.75 -2.42 -0.50
CA VAL A 98 16.11 -2.87 -0.29
C VAL A 98 16.72 -3.17 -1.65
N ARG A 99 17.71 -2.37 -2.06
CA ARG A 99 18.53 -2.72 -3.23
C ARG A 99 19.50 -3.81 -2.82
N SER A 100 19.42 -4.96 -3.45
CA SER A 100 20.49 -5.95 -3.35
C SER A 100 21.72 -5.37 -4.04
N SER A 101 22.83 -5.19 -3.30
CA SER A 101 24.13 -5.00 -3.91
C SER A 101 24.48 -6.29 -4.63
N LYS A 102 24.34 -6.31 -5.96
CA LYS A 102 25.21 -7.15 -6.78
C LYS A 102 26.43 -6.30 -7.14
N GLU A 103 27.35 -6.17 -6.19
CA GLU A 103 28.76 -6.02 -6.57
C GLU A 103 29.28 -7.41 -6.95
N LYS A 104 29.47 -7.61 -8.24
CA LYS A 104 30.54 -8.44 -8.80
C LYS A 104 30.75 -8.06 -10.26
#